data_AF-A0A272ENV3-F1
#
_entry.id   AF-A0A272ENV3-F1
#
_cell.length_a   1.000
_cell.length_b   1.000
_cell.length_c   1.000
_cell.angle_alpha   90.00
_cell.angle_beta   90.00
_cell.angle_gamma   90.00
#
_symmetry.space_group_name_H-M   'P 1'
#
loop_
_entity.id
_entity.type
_entity.pdbx_description
1 polymer ?
#
loop_
_entity_poly.entity_id
_entity_poly.type
_entity_poly.pdbx_seq_one_letter_code
_entity_poly.pdbx_strand_id
1 'polypeptide(L)'
;MDSRRRSILIAAPALALGLGVMRNAVAQAKVTESDPMAMALGYKEDAAKVDTVKFKNYAKGQTCANCRFYVNRPGFPRQPRAS
;
A
#
# COMPACT_ATOMS: atom_id res chain seq x y z
N MET A 1 -19.13 33.61 44.16
CA MET A 1 -19.44 32.79 42.97
C MET A 1 -18.14 32.49 42.23
N ASP A 2 -17.87 31.20 42.00
CA ASP A 2 -17.17 30.70 40.81
C ASP A 2 -15.64 30.74 40.60
N SER A 3 -14.80 30.97 41.61
CA SER A 3 -13.34 30.77 41.42
C SER A 3 -12.93 29.28 41.27
N ARG A 4 -13.74 28.36 41.80
CA ARG A 4 -13.58 26.89 41.63
C ARG A 4 -14.15 26.35 40.33
N ARG A 5 -15.08 27.06 39.69
CA ARG A 5 -15.66 26.63 38.41
C ARG A 5 -14.81 27.11 37.23
N ARG A 6 -14.13 28.25 37.38
CA ARG A 6 -13.15 28.74 36.39
C ARG A 6 -11.90 27.86 36.28
N SER A 7 -11.45 27.23 37.37
CA SER A 7 -10.29 26.35 37.34
C SER A 7 -10.55 24.99 36.69
N ILE A 8 -11.81 24.55 36.61
CA ILE A 8 -12.19 23.31 35.92
C ILE A 8 -12.18 23.51 34.39
N LEU A 9 -12.44 24.74 33.91
CA LEU A 9 -12.46 25.07 32.48
C LEU A 9 -11.06 25.25 31.86
N ILE A 10 -10.00 25.27 32.66
CA ILE A 10 -8.61 25.45 32.19
C ILE A 10 -7.87 24.09 32.11
N ALA A 11 -8.46 23.02 32.64
CA ALA A 11 -7.83 21.70 32.78
C ALA A 11 -8.30 20.66 31.75
N ALA A 12 -8.59 21.06 30.51
CA ALA A 12 -8.84 20.11 29.43
C ALA A 12 -7.82 20.29 28.28
N PRO A 13 -6.54 19.91 28.49
CA PRO A 13 -5.63 19.76 27.36
C PRO A 13 -6.13 18.59 26.48
N ALA A 14 -6.62 18.95 25.30
CA ALA A 14 -6.59 18.19 24.05
C ALA A 14 -6.34 16.67 24.15
N LEU A 15 -7.42 15.89 24.32
CA LEU A 15 -7.45 14.49 23.89
C LEU A 15 -7.78 14.44 22.38
N ALA A 16 -6.93 15.05 21.57
CA ALA A 16 -6.95 14.84 20.14
C ALA A 16 -5.63 14.18 19.74
N LEU A 17 -5.70 13.28 18.76
CA LEU A 17 -4.59 12.63 18.06
C LEU A 17 -4.11 11.31 18.68
N GLY A 18 -4.82 10.23 18.34
CA GLY A 18 -4.36 8.88 18.69
C GLY A 18 -5.06 7.71 17.99
N LEU A 19 -6.02 7.93 17.09
CA LEU A 19 -6.50 6.85 16.22
C LEU A 19 -5.54 6.72 15.03
N GLY A 20 -4.30 6.31 15.33
CA GLY A 20 -3.43 5.72 14.32
C GLY A 20 -4.14 4.47 13.81
N VAL A 21 -4.62 4.50 12.58
CA VAL A 21 -5.18 3.33 11.92
C VAL A 21 -4.10 2.26 11.94
N MET A 22 -4.24 1.28 12.85
CA MET A 22 -3.45 0.06 12.86
C MET A 22 -3.70 -0.65 11.53
N ARG A 23 -2.84 -0.39 10.54
CA ARG A 23 -2.82 -1.14 9.29
C ARG A 23 -2.17 -2.48 9.60
N ASN A 24 -2.99 -3.44 10.03
CA ASN A 24 -2.57 -4.84 10.09
C ASN A 24 -2.10 -5.22 8.68
N ALA A 25 -0.80 -5.48 8.54
CA ALA A 25 -0.22 -6.00 7.31
C ALA A 25 -0.65 -7.46 7.18
N VAL A 26 -1.88 -7.69 6.74
CA VAL A 26 -2.32 -9.01 6.32
C VAL A 26 -1.52 -9.34 5.06
N ALA A 27 -0.79 -10.46 5.08
CA ALA A 27 -0.17 -10.98 3.89
C ALA A 27 -1.28 -11.25 2.86
N GLN A 28 -1.36 -10.43 1.83
CA GLN A 28 -2.28 -10.70 0.71
C GLN A 28 -1.89 -12.04 0.09
N ALA A 29 -2.90 -12.86 -0.21
CA ALA A 29 -2.70 -14.09 -0.97
C ALA A 29 -1.93 -13.76 -2.26
N LYS A 30 -0.90 -14.56 -2.56
CA LYS A 30 -0.14 -14.43 -3.80
C LYS A 30 -1.11 -14.61 -4.98
N VAL A 31 -0.99 -13.74 -5.98
CA VAL A 31 -1.71 -13.89 -7.25
C VAL A 31 -1.16 -15.12 -7.97
N THR A 32 -2.05 -16.00 -8.41
CA THR A 32 -1.68 -17.17 -9.20
C THR A 32 -1.73 -16.82 -10.68
N GLU A 33 -0.86 -17.42 -11.50
CA GLU A 33 -0.89 -17.21 -12.95
C GLU A 33 -2.20 -17.70 -13.60
N SER A 34 -2.92 -18.57 -12.91
CA SER A 34 -4.21 -19.13 -13.36
C SER A 34 -5.40 -18.20 -13.11
N ASP A 35 -5.22 -17.11 -12.36
CA ASP A 35 -6.30 -16.15 -12.11
C ASP A 35 -6.71 -15.46 -13.44
N PRO A 36 -8.00 -15.34 -13.75
CA PRO A 36 -8.47 -14.68 -14.97
C PRO A 36 -7.88 -13.27 -15.17
N MET A 37 -7.74 -12.49 -14.09
CA MET A 37 -7.15 -11.16 -14.13
C MET A 37 -5.63 -11.22 -14.36
N ALA A 38 -4.96 -12.22 -13.79
CA ALA A 38 -3.53 -12.45 -14.00
C ALA A 38 -3.24 -12.80 -15.47
N MET A 39 -4.04 -13.69 -16.07
CA MET A 39 -3.92 -14.05 -17.48
C MET A 39 -4.19 -12.88 -18.43
N ALA A 40 -5.20 -12.05 -18.13
CA ALA A 40 -5.55 -10.88 -18.92
C ALA A 40 -4.40 -9.85 -18.96
N LEU A 41 -3.69 -9.70 -17.83
CA LEU A 41 -2.56 -8.77 -17.69
C LEU A 41 -1.20 -9.36 -18.07
N GLY A 42 -1.12 -10.66 -18.37
CA GLY A 42 0.14 -11.33 -18.66
C GLY A 42 1.04 -11.52 -17.43
N TYR A 43 0.44 -11.60 -16.25
CA TYR A 43 1.17 -11.82 -15.00
C TYR A 43 1.93 -13.14 -15.06
N LYS A 44 3.23 -13.06 -14.74
CA LYS A 44 4.12 -14.18 -14.55
C LYS A 44 4.90 -13.98 -13.27
N GLU A 45 5.04 -15.04 -12.48
CA GLU A 45 5.89 -14.98 -11.28
C GLU A 45 7.36 -14.75 -11.64
N ASP A 46 7.75 -15.27 -12.81
CA ASP A 46 9.06 -15.03 -13.40
C ASP A 46 8.91 -14.14 -14.65
N ALA A 47 9.47 -12.93 -14.57
CA ALA A 47 9.42 -11.95 -15.65
C ALA A 47 10.18 -12.42 -16.91
N ALA A 48 11.05 -13.45 -16.82
CA ALA A 48 11.68 -14.08 -17.97
C ALA A 48 10.72 -14.94 -18.80
N LYS A 49 9.57 -15.34 -18.22
CA LYS A 49 8.53 -16.17 -18.87
C LYS A 49 7.39 -15.36 -19.47
N VAL A 50 7.50 -14.02 -19.47
CA VAL A 50 6.51 -13.15 -20.12
C VAL A 50 6.54 -13.41 -21.62
N ASP A 51 5.36 -13.65 -22.20
CA ASP A 51 5.21 -13.76 -23.65
C ASP A 51 5.38 -12.37 -24.28
N THR A 52 6.59 -12.07 -24.73
CA THR A 52 6.92 -10.78 -25.34
C THR A 52 6.26 -10.56 -26.70
N VAL A 53 5.73 -11.63 -27.32
CA VAL A 53 4.99 -11.54 -28.59
C VAL A 53 3.58 -11.02 -28.32
N LYS A 54 2.92 -11.57 -27.30
CA LYS A 54 1.59 -11.13 -26.86
C LYS A 54 1.63 -9.80 -26.12
N PHE A 55 2.66 -9.55 -25.32
CA PHE A 55 2.82 -8.35 -24.49
C PHE A 55 3.98 -7.47 -24.98
N LYS A 56 3.81 -6.84 -26.14
CA LYS A 56 4.84 -6.01 -26.80
C LYS A 56 5.33 -4.80 -25.99
N ASN A 57 4.53 -4.35 -25.03
CA ASN A 57 4.88 -3.24 -24.12
C ASN A 57 5.84 -3.68 -22.99
N TYR A 58 6.05 -4.98 -22.82
CA TYR A 58 7.02 -5.48 -21.86
C TYR A 58 8.44 -5.19 -22.34
N ALA A 59 9.20 -4.46 -21.53
CA ALA A 59 10.64 -4.30 -21.70
C ALA A 59 11.38 -5.21 -20.72
N LYS A 60 12.46 -5.84 -21.17
CA LYS A 60 13.30 -6.69 -20.32
C LYS A 60 13.77 -5.91 -19.09
N GLY A 61 13.65 -6.54 -17.92
CA GLY A 61 13.98 -5.93 -16.64
C GLY A 61 12.82 -5.26 -15.93
N GLN A 62 11.64 -5.11 -16.57
CA GLN A 62 10.42 -4.72 -15.86
C GLN A 62 9.99 -5.86 -14.92
N THR A 63 9.99 -5.62 -13.62
CA THR A 63 9.63 -6.60 -12.59
C THR A 63 8.74 -5.95 -11.54
N CYS A 64 8.08 -6.73 -10.70
CA CYS A 64 7.31 -6.17 -9.58
C CYS A 64 8.18 -5.27 -8.69
N ALA A 65 9.47 -5.60 -8.52
CA ALA A 65 10.41 -4.85 -7.68
C ALA A 65 10.64 -3.40 -8.15
N ASN A 66 10.58 -3.13 -9.46
CA ASN A 66 10.76 -1.77 -9.99
C ASN A 66 9.44 -1.10 -10.43
N CYS A 67 8.31 -1.80 -10.36
CA CYS A 67 7.00 -1.30 -10.80
C CYS A 67 6.39 -0.28 -9.83
N ARG A 68 6.00 0.92 -10.32
CA ARG A 68 5.37 2.00 -9.53
C ARG A 68 4.11 1.57 -8.75
N PHE A 69 3.39 0.56 -9.25
CA PHE A 69 2.20 0.02 -8.59
C PHE A 69 2.50 -0.94 -7.44
N TYR A 70 3.74 -1.45 -7.33
CA TYR A 70 4.11 -2.30 -6.20
C TYR A 70 4.36 -1.43 -4.97
N VAL A 71 3.32 -1.36 -4.13
CA VAL A 71 3.25 -0.48 -2.95
C VAL A 71 4.04 -0.99 -1.74
N ASN A 72 4.36 -2.29 -1.69
CA ASN A 72 5.04 -2.92 -0.56
C ASN A 72 6.43 -3.44 -0.96
N ARG A 73 7.24 -2.59 -1.59
CA ARG A 73 8.61 -2.94 -1.95
C ARG A 73 9.48 -3.11 -0.70
N PRO A 74 10.26 -4.19 -0.59
CA PRO A 74 11.28 -4.31 0.44
C PRO A 74 12.24 -3.11 0.38
N GLY A 75 12.48 -2.44 1.50
CA GLY A 75 13.41 -1.31 1.60
C GLY A 75 12.89 0.05 1.11
N PHE A 76 11.67 0.14 0.57
CA PHE A 76 11.06 1.43 0.19
C PHE A 76 9.84 1.73 1.06
N PRO A 77 9.83 2.85 1.80
CA PRO A 77 8.66 3.23 2.57
C PRO A 77 7.46 3.41 1.63
N ARG A 78 6.29 2.91 2.05
CA ARG A 78 5.01 3.10 1.36
C ARG A 78 4.81 4.60 1.12
N GLN A 79 5.03 5.06 -0.11
CA GLN A 79 4.67 6.41 -0.52
C GLN A 79 3.14 6.51 -0.50
N PRO A 80 2.54 7.52 0.17
CA PRO A 80 1.10 7.73 0.09
C PRO A 80 0.76 7.91 -1.39
N ARG A 81 -0.23 7.14 -1.88
CA ARG A 81 -0.75 7.30 -3.24
C ARG A 81 -1.16 8.76 -3.39
N ALA A 82 -0.43 9.55 -4.18
CA ALA A 82 -0.89 10.86 -4.62
C ALA A 82 -2.09 10.59 -5.54
N SER A 83 -3.27 10.96 -5.03
CA SER A 83 -4.54 10.95 -5.73
C SER A 83 -4.51 11.83 -6.97
#